data_AF-A0AAV2N5G4-F1
#
_entry.id   AF-A0AAV2N5G4-F1
#
_cell.length_a   1.000
_cell.length_b   1.000
_cell.length_c   1.000
_cell.angle_alpha   90.00
_cell.angle_beta   90.00
_cell.angle_gamma   90.00
#
_symmetry.space_group_name_H-M   'P 1'
#
loop_
_entity.id
_entity.type
_entity.pdbx_description
1 polymer ?
#
loop_
_entity_poly.entity_id
_entity_poly.type
_entity_poly.pdbx_seq_one_letter_code
_entity_poly.pdbx_strand_id
1 'polypeptide(L)' 'MGKLVLLLCLTFLAMTLVMACTPPGAPCTTSSDCCGGWECNPSAHRCTKVGPKLSLRIQELISTRNE' A
#
# COMPACT_ATOMS: atom_id res chain seq x y z
N MET A 1 -3.91 -18.96 37.32
CA MET A 1 -4.68 -19.02 36.06
C MET A 1 -4.65 -17.72 35.24
N GLY A 2 -4.70 -16.51 35.84
CA GLY A 2 -4.79 -15.24 35.07
C GLY A 2 -3.58 -14.87 34.19
N LYS A 3 -2.37 -15.34 34.52
CA LYS A 3 -1.15 -15.06 33.73
C LYS A 3 -1.19 -15.66 32.31
N LEU A 4 -1.78 -16.85 32.15
CA LEU A 4 -1.94 -17.50 30.85
C LEU A 4 -2.94 -16.74 29.96
N VAL A 5 -4.03 -16.26 30.56
CA VAL A 5 -5.04 -15.45 29.86
C VAL A 5 -4.46 -14.14 29.36
N LEU A 6 -3.61 -13.49 30.17
CA LEU A 6 -2.93 -12.25 29.77
C LEU A 6 -1.98 -12.46 28.59
N LEU A 7 -1.20 -13.56 28.59
CA LEU A 7 -0.29 -13.91 27.50
C LEU A 7 -1.03 -14.24 26.20
N LEU A 8 -2.14 -14.98 26.29
CA LEU A 8 -3.00 -15.26 25.13
C LEU A 8 -3.63 -13.98 24.58
N CYS A 9 -4.03 -13.04 25.44
CA CYS A 9 -4.62 -11.78 25.01
C CYS A 9 -3.61 -10.90 24.25
N LEU A 10 -2.39 -10.77 24.77
CA LEU A 10 -1.32 -9.97 24.14
C LEU A 10 -0.88 -10.54 22.79
N THR A 11 -0.80 -11.86 22.66
CA THR A 11 -0.44 -12.52 21.40
C THR A 11 -1.54 -12.37 20.34
N PHE A 12 -2.82 -12.48 20.73
CA PHE A 12 -3.94 -12.26 19.83
C PHE A 12 -4.02 -10.82 19.32
N LEU A 13 -3.85 -9.85 20.22
CA LEU A 13 -3.78 -8.42 19.87
C LEU A 13 -2.62 -8.13 18.91
N ALA A 14 -1.44 -8.69 19.17
CA ALA A 14 -0.28 -8.51 18.30
C ALA A 14 -0.54 -9.03 16.87
N MET A 15 -1.25 -10.16 16.71
CA MET A 15 -1.60 -10.71 15.39
C MET A 15 -2.61 -9.83 14.63
N THR A 16 -3.54 -9.18 15.33
CA THR A 16 -4.52 -8.29 14.69
C THR A 16 -3.91 -6.99 14.15
N LEU A 17 -2.76 -6.55 14.67
CA LEU A 17 -2.06 -5.35 14.18
C LEU A 17 -1.32 -5.56 12.85
N VAL A 18 -1.14 -6.78 12.36
CA VAL A 18 -0.27 -7.08 11.20
C VAL A 18 -0.92 -6.77 9.85
N MET A 19 -2.22 -6.42 9.80
CA MET A 19 -2.89 -6.08 8.54
C MET A 19 -2.97 -4.57 8.29
N ALA A 20 -1.84 -3.87 8.42
CA ALA A 20 -1.78 -2.40 8.23
C ALA A 20 -1.61 -1.97 6.76
N CYS A 21 -1.74 -2.87 5.79
CA CYS A 21 -1.66 -2.51 4.38
C CYS A 21 -2.67 -3.28 3.52
N THR A 22 -3.13 -2.59 2.48
CA THR A 22 -4.15 -3.03 1.54
C THR A 22 -3.52 -3.92 0.48
N PRO A 23 -4.06 -5.13 0.25
CA PRO A 23 -3.54 -6.05 -0.74
C PRO A 23 -3.74 -5.52 -2.18
N PRO A 24 -3.03 -6.08 -3.17
CA PRO A 24 -3.23 -5.72 -4.57
C PRO A 24 -4.69 -5.92 -5.02
N GLY A 25 -5.21 -4.96 -5.76
CA GLY A 25 -6.59 -4.98 -6.28
C GLY A 25 -7.67 -4.63 -5.26
N ALA A 26 -7.33 -4.48 -3.98
CA ALA A 26 -8.27 -4.00 -2.96
C ALA A 26 -8.44 -2.47 -3.02
N PRO A 27 -9.57 -1.94 -2.51
CA PRO A 27 -9.87 -0.52 -2.56
C PRO A 27 -8.91 0.30 -1.69
N CYS A 28 -8.52 1.48 -2.17
CA CYS A 28 -7.61 2.39 -1.48
C CYS A 28 -8.06 3.85 -1.62
N THR A 29 -7.64 4.69 -0.68
CA THR A 29 -7.85 6.14 -0.72
C THR A 29 -6.54 6.87 -1.01
N THR A 30 -5.45 6.37 -0.44
CA THR A 30 -4.10 6.93 -0.55
C THR A 30 -3.10 5.85 -0.94
N SER A 31 -1.98 6.24 -1.55
CA SER A 31 -0.90 5.30 -1.90
C SER A 31 -0.25 4.67 -0.66
N SER A 32 -0.29 5.34 0.49
CA SER A 32 0.15 4.80 1.79
C SER A 32 -0.74 3.68 2.33
N ASP A 33 -1.96 3.53 1.82
CA ASP A 33 -2.84 2.44 2.22
C ASP A 33 -2.40 1.12 1.59
N CYS A 34 -1.66 1.15 0.48
CA CYS A 34 -1.28 -0.03 -0.28
C CYS A 34 -0.01 -0.68 0.26
N CYS A 35 0.05 -2.01 0.24
CA CYS A 35 1.27 -2.74 0.60
C CYS A 35 2.44 -2.35 -0.31
N GLY A 36 3.68 -2.51 0.17
CA GLY A 36 4.88 -2.05 -0.52
C GLY A 36 4.98 -2.51 -1.99
N GLY A 37 5.29 -1.58 -2.89
CA GLY A 37 5.35 -1.82 -4.33
C GLY A 37 4.03 -1.63 -5.08
N TRP A 38 3.01 -1.10 -4.41
CA TRP A 38 1.70 -0.81 -5.00
C TRP A 38 1.33 0.65 -4.73
N GLU A 39 0.67 1.29 -5.68
CA GLU A 39 0.13 2.65 -5.55
C GLU A 39 -1.37 2.65 -5.73
N CYS A 40 -2.03 3.60 -5.07
CA CYS A 40 -3.46 3.78 -5.22
C CYS A 40 -3.75 4.48 -6.54
N ASN A 41 -4.44 3.78 -7.45
CA ASN A 41 -4.89 4.36 -8.71
C ASN A 41 -6.08 5.31 -8.42
N PRO A 42 -5.99 6.61 -8.72
CA PRO A 42 -7.05 7.58 -8.41
C PRO A 42 -8.32 7.38 -9.26
N SER A 43 -8.22 6.77 -10.44
CA SER A 43 -9.38 6.52 -11.31
C SER A 43 -10.12 5.22 -10.95
N ALA A 44 -9.40 4.23 -10.42
CA ALA A 44 -9.97 2.93 -10.05
C ALA A 44 -10.17 2.76 -8.53
N HIS A 45 -9.64 3.68 -7.73
CA HIS A 45 -9.55 3.60 -6.27
C HIS A 45 -9.06 2.23 -5.78
N ARG A 46 -8.04 1.67 -6.46
CA ARG A 46 -7.50 0.33 -6.18
C ARG A 46 -5.99 0.32 -6.17
N CYS A 47 -5.41 -0.55 -5.33
CA CYS A 47 -3.97 -0.77 -5.31
C CYS A 47 -3.52 -1.46 -6.59
N THR A 48 -2.69 -0.77 -7.37
CA THR A 48 -2.15 -1.24 -8.65
C THR A 48 -0.63 -1.27 -8.61
N LYS A 49 -0.02 -2.14 -9.44
CA LYS A 49 1.43 -2.32 -9.45
C LYS A 49 2.08 -1.05 -9.96
N VAL A 50 3.04 -0.50 -9.22
CA VAL A 50 3.88 0.57 -9.76
C VAL A 50 4.70 -0.01 -10.90
N GLY A 51 4.45 0.45 -12.11
CA GLY A 51 5.33 0.17 -13.24
C GLY A 51 6.75 0.67 -12.91
N PRO A 52 7.81 0.10 -13.53
CA PRO A 52 9.14 0.67 -13.37
C PRO A 52 9.07 2.16 -13.69
N LYS A 53 9.64 2.99 -12.80
CA LYS A 53 9.70 4.47 -12.86
C LYS A 53 10.36 5.03 -14.13
N LEU A 54 10.65 4.18 -15.11
CA LEU A 54 11.15 4.50 -16.44
C LEU A 54 10.17 5.37 -17.25
N SER A 55 8.89 5.48 -16.84
CA SER A 55 7.93 6.40 -17.48
C SER A 55 8.14 7.86 -17.07
N LEU A 56 8.67 8.15 -15.87
CA LEU A 56 8.81 9.55 -15.42
C LEU A 56 9.89 10.29 -16.22
N ARG A 57 11.02 9.62 -16.52
CA ARG A 57 12.10 10.22 -17.31
C ARG A 57 11.71 10.50 -18.76
N ILE A 58 10.80 9.70 -19.32
CA ILE A 58 10.24 9.94 -20.66
C ILE A 58 9.16 11.04 -20.60
N GLN A 59 8.33 11.11 -19.54
CA GLN A 59 7.34 12.18 -19.38
C GLN A 59 7.98 13.58 -19.27
N GLU A 60 9.09 13.71 -18.52
CA GLU A 60 9.87 14.97 -18.43
C GLU A 60 10.47 15.38 -19.79
N LEU A 61 10.94 14.41 -20.59
CA LEU A 61 11.46 14.66 -21.94
C LEU A 61 10.37 14.99 -22.97
N ILE A 62 9.13 14.54 -22.76
CA ILE A 62 8.00 14.90 -23.63
C ILE A 62 7.47 16.29 -23.26
N SER A 63 7.44 16.66 -21.97
CA SER A 63 7.00 18.00 -21.53
C SER A 63 7.91 19.11 -22.05
N THR A 64 9.23 18.88 -22.11
CA THR A 64 10.23 19.84 -22.61
C THR A 64 10.33 19.91 -24.14
N ARG A 65 9.66 19.01 -24.89
CA ARG A 65 9.57 19.07 -26.35
C ARG A 65 8.43 19.99 -26.85
N ASN A 66 7.52 20.40 -25.97
CA ASN A 66 6.36 21.23 -26.33
C ASN A 66 6.51 22.70 -25.91
N GLU A 67 7.73 23.15 -25.59
CA GLU A 67 8.09 24.58 -25.52
C GLU A 67 9.04 24.95 -26.67
#